data_AF-A0AAT9HN41-F1
#
_entry.id   AF-A0AAT9HN41-F1
#
_cell.length_a   1.000
_cell.length_b   1.000
_cell.length_c   1.000
_cell.angle_alpha   90.00
_cell.angle_beta   90.00
_cell.angle_gamma   90.00
#
_symmetry.space_group_name_H-M   'P 1'
#
loop_
_entity.id
_entity.type
_entity.pdbx_description
1 polymer ?
#
loop_
_entity_poly.entity_id
_entity_poly.type
_entity_poly.pdbx_seq_one_letter_code
_entity_poly.pdbx_strand_id
1 'polypeptide(L)'
;MGRRPDAAKELAELHGTRAYDDVEALFADVDAVAVALPPAVQADLAVRAARAGCHLLLDKPLAPTVAQGRAVVEAAEAAGVASVVFFTTRFQPEPEAWITEQARTAGWFTGRAQWLGAVFTAEGSPSPTRRGGGRRAPCGTSDRTPCPFCCRCSAIRAG
;
A
#
# COMPACT_ATOMS: atom_id res chain seq x y z
N MET A 1 -13.00 4.53 14.94
CA MET A 1 -14.29 4.79 14.28
C MET A 1 -14.58 3.63 13.33
N GLY A 2 -15.41 2.69 13.74
CA GLY A 2 -15.86 1.60 12.85
C GLY A 2 -17.27 1.90 12.37
N ARG A 3 -17.61 1.57 11.12
CA ARG A 3 -19.00 1.65 10.62
C ARG A 3 -19.98 0.83 11.48
N ARG A 4 -19.45 -0.13 12.24
CA ARG A 4 -20.12 -0.86 13.32
C ARG A 4 -19.35 -0.58 14.63
N PRO A 5 -19.91 0.21 15.56
CA PRO A 5 -19.20 0.58 16.80
C PRO A 5 -18.88 -0.64 17.65
N ASP A 6 -19.78 -1.63 17.71
CA ASP A 6 -19.56 -2.86 18.49
C ASP A 6 -18.36 -3.66 17.98
N ALA A 7 -18.24 -3.80 16.65
CA ALA A 7 -17.09 -4.47 16.05
C ALA A 7 -15.76 -3.73 16.29
N ALA A 8 -15.80 -2.40 16.40
CA ALA A 8 -14.62 -1.63 16.76
C ALA A 8 -14.22 -1.84 18.24
N LYS A 9 -15.21 -1.96 19.14
CA LYS A 9 -14.98 -2.28 20.55
C LYS A 9 -14.44 -3.69 20.74
N GLU A 10 -15.04 -4.69 20.10
CA GLU A 10 -14.57 -6.09 20.12
C GLU A 10 -13.11 -6.22 19.66
N LEU A 11 -12.75 -5.55 18.55
CA LEU A 11 -11.38 -5.56 18.05
C LEU A 11 -10.42 -4.82 18.99
N ALA A 12 -10.86 -3.71 19.57
CA ALA A 12 -10.07 -2.95 20.53
C ALA A 12 -9.79 -3.78 21.79
N GLU A 13 -10.79 -4.47 22.32
CA GLU A 13 -10.65 -5.40 23.45
C GLU A 13 -9.70 -6.55 23.14
N LEU A 14 -9.84 -7.19 21.97
CA LEU A 14 -8.97 -8.28 21.53
C LEU A 14 -7.48 -7.89 21.50
N HIS A 15 -7.19 -6.64 21.15
CA HIS A 15 -5.82 -6.13 21.03
C HIS A 15 -5.37 -5.25 22.22
N GLY A 16 -6.20 -5.09 23.25
CA GLY A 16 -5.89 -4.23 24.41
C GLY A 16 -5.69 -2.76 24.04
N THR A 17 -6.43 -2.27 23.03
CA THR A 17 -6.34 -0.89 22.52
C THR A 17 -7.62 -0.10 22.80
N ARG A 18 -7.64 1.18 22.46
CA ARG A 18 -8.81 2.05 22.60
C ARG A 18 -9.60 2.13 21.29
N ALA A 19 -10.90 1.88 21.36
CA ALA A 19 -11.82 2.22 20.27
C ALA A 19 -12.18 3.71 20.33
N TYR A 20 -12.22 4.36 19.17
CA TYR A 20 -12.65 5.76 19.03
C TYR A 20 -13.93 5.83 18.23
N ASP A 21 -14.83 6.76 18.56
CA ASP A 21 -16.02 7.03 17.75
C ASP A 21 -15.80 8.18 16.74
N ASP A 22 -14.76 8.98 16.97
CA ASP A 22 -14.36 10.10 16.12
C ASP A 22 -12.89 9.94 15.67
N VAL A 23 -12.60 10.36 14.45
CA VAL A 23 -11.25 10.26 13.87
C VAL A 23 -10.35 11.39 14.32
N GLU A 24 -10.88 12.58 14.61
CA GLU A 24 -10.06 13.70 15.11
C GLU A 24 -9.60 13.41 16.54
N ALA A 25 -10.47 12.85 17.38
CA ALA A 25 -10.10 12.34 18.69
C ALA A 25 -9.02 11.24 18.63
N LEU A 26 -9.04 10.39 17.59
CA LEU A 26 -7.98 9.41 17.36
C LEU A 26 -6.66 10.13 16.99
N PHE A 27 -6.69 11.06 16.04
CA PHE A 27 -5.49 11.77 15.58
C PHE A 27 -4.81 12.56 16.70
N ALA A 28 -5.58 13.12 17.62
CA ALA A 28 -5.05 13.86 18.77
C ALA A 28 -4.36 12.97 19.82
N ASP A 29 -4.61 11.65 19.83
CA ASP A 29 -4.08 10.71 20.83
C ASP A 29 -2.96 9.80 20.29
N VAL A 30 -2.57 9.92 19.02
CA VAL A 30 -1.60 9.02 18.37
C VAL A 30 -0.56 9.75 17.53
N ASP A 31 0.67 9.26 17.53
CA ASP A 31 1.76 9.79 16.69
C ASP A 31 1.66 9.35 15.23
N ALA A 32 0.97 8.24 14.95
CA ALA A 32 0.89 7.64 13.62
C ALA A 32 -0.44 6.92 13.39
N VAL A 33 -0.88 6.88 12.13
CA VAL A 33 -2.10 6.19 11.72
C VAL A 33 -1.85 5.20 10.59
N ALA A 34 -2.45 4.02 10.71
CA ALA A 34 -2.54 3.04 9.64
C ALA A 34 -3.93 3.07 9.02
N VAL A 35 -4.01 3.37 7.72
CA VAL A 35 -5.28 3.48 7.00
C VAL A 35 -5.43 2.31 6.03
N ALA A 36 -6.35 1.40 6.36
CA ALA A 36 -6.68 0.22 5.55
C ALA A 36 -8.13 0.31 5.03
N LEU A 37 -8.42 1.40 4.31
CA LEU A 37 -9.75 1.72 3.79
C LEU A 37 -9.72 1.87 2.26
N PRO A 38 -10.88 1.79 1.56
CA PRO A 38 -10.92 2.03 0.13
C PRO A 38 -10.24 3.35 -0.26
N PRO A 39 -9.60 3.42 -1.45
CA PRO A 39 -8.66 4.50 -1.78
C PRO A 39 -9.27 5.91 -1.74
N ALA A 40 -10.56 6.04 -2.06
CA ALA A 40 -11.27 7.31 -1.98
C ALA A 40 -11.39 7.83 -0.54
N VAL A 41 -11.65 6.93 0.42
CA VAL A 41 -11.77 7.26 1.84
C VAL A 41 -10.39 7.48 2.45
N GLN A 42 -9.43 6.64 2.06
CA GLN A 42 -8.05 6.75 2.52
C GLN A 42 -7.42 8.10 2.19
N ALA A 43 -7.57 8.59 0.96
CA ALA A 43 -6.92 9.84 0.54
C ALA A 43 -7.38 11.04 1.38
N ASP A 44 -8.68 11.15 1.68
CA ASP A 44 -9.21 12.22 2.52
C ASP A 44 -8.69 12.13 3.97
N LEU A 45 -8.74 10.93 4.56
CA LEU A 45 -8.26 10.70 5.92
C LEU A 45 -6.75 10.92 6.05
N ALA A 46 -5.96 10.54 5.05
CA ALA A 46 -4.52 10.75 5.04
C ALA A 46 -4.15 12.24 5.06
N VAL A 47 -4.87 13.08 4.30
CA VAL A 47 -4.68 14.54 4.32
C VAL A 47 -5.01 15.11 5.70
N ARG A 48 -6.12 14.68 6.31
CA ARG A 48 -6.54 15.14 7.64
C ARG A 48 -5.56 14.71 8.73
N ALA A 49 -5.16 13.45 8.73
CA ALA A 49 -4.18 12.91 9.67
C ALA A 49 -2.82 13.61 9.54
N ALA A 50 -2.32 13.85 8.32
CA ALA A 50 -1.08 14.60 8.12
C ALA A 50 -1.18 16.01 8.72
N ARG A 51 -2.29 16.72 8.48
CA ARG A 51 -2.51 18.07 9.03
C ARG A 51 -2.61 18.07 10.56
N ALA A 52 -3.04 16.97 11.16
CA ALA A 52 -3.02 16.77 12.61
C ALA A 52 -1.63 16.40 13.16
N GLY A 53 -0.62 16.21 12.30
CA GLY A 53 0.75 15.87 12.69
C GLY A 53 1.02 14.37 12.77
N CYS A 54 0.06 13.52 12.40
CA CYS A 54 0.25 12.07 12.45
C CYS A 54 1.12 11.57 11.28
N HIS A 55 2.06 10.68 11.57
CA HIS A 55 2.75 9.88 10.56
C HIS A 55 1.79 8.91 9.86
N LEU A 56 2.04 8.61 8.58
CA LEU A 56 1.09 7.89 7.73
C LEU A 56 1.59 6.52 7.29
N LEU A 57 0.80 5.48 7.53
CA LEU A 57 0.93 4.16 6.91
C LEU A 57 -0.32 3.88 6.07
N LEU A 58 -0.17 3.88 4.75
CA LEU A 58 -1.28 3.88 3.79
C LEU A 58 -1.28 2.60 2.94
N ASP A 59 -2.44 2.13 2.51
CA ASP A 59 -2.54 0.98 1.59
C ASP A 59 -2.48 1.42 0.11
N LYS A 60 -2.22 0.47 -0.78
CA LYS A 60 -2.28 0.66 -2.24
C LYS A 60 -3.68 0.35 -2.80
N PRO A 61 -4.17 1.11 -3.79
CA PRO A 61 -3.56 2.32 -4.34
C PRO A 61 -3.70 3.51 -3.37
N LEU A 62 -2.73 4.43 -3.39
CA LEU A 62 -2.70 5.61 -2.52
C LEU A 62 -4.00 6.42 -2.57
N ALA A 63 -4.52 6.62 -3.79
CA ALA A 63 -5.72 7.38 -4.07
C ALA A 63 -6.37 6.90 -5.40
N PRO A 64 -7.65 7.25 -5.67
CA PRO A 64 -8.32 6.89 -6.93
C PRO A 64 -7.78 7.65 -8.16
N THR A 65 -7.23 8.84 -7.93
CA THR A 65 -6.74 9.73 -8.98
C THR A 65 -5.37 10.29 -8.62
N VAL A 66 -4.59 10.68 -9.64
CA VAL A 66 -3.28 11.32 -9.43
C VAL A 66 -3.42 12.63 -8.68
N ALA A 67 -4.46 13.43 -8.96
CA ALA A 67 -4.71 14.69 -8.27
C ALA A 67 -4.92 14.50 -6.76
N GLN A 68 -5.72 13.50 -6.37
CA GLN A 68 -5.91 13.16 -4.95
C GLN A 68 -4.63 12.59 -4.34
N GLY A 69 -3.85 11.80 -5.07
CA GLY A 69 -2.55 11.31 -4.61
C GLY A 69 -1.57 12.46 -4.33
N ARG A 70 -1.53 13.48 -5.20
CA ARG A 70 -0.72 14.70 -4.99
C ARG A 70 -1.13 15.45 -3.74
N ALA A 71 -2.43 15.61 -3.51
CA ALA A 71 -2.92 16.27 -2.29
C ALA A 71 -2.45 15.57 -1.00
N VAL A 72 -2.37 14.23 -1.00
CA VAL A 72 -1.83 13.48 0.14
C VAL A 72 -0.34 13.75 0.33
N VAL A 73 0.45 13.73 -0.75
CA VAL A 73 1.89 14.02 -0.71
C VAL A 73 2.16 15.43 -0.19
N GLU A 74 1.47 16.42 -0.76
CA GLU A 74 1.59 17.84 -0.37
C GLU A 74 1.24 18.04 1.11
N ALA A 75 0.19 17.38 1.61
CA ALA A 75 -0.18 17.46 3.01
C ALA A 75 0.88 16.85 3.94
N ALA A 76 1.45 15.69 3.56
CA ALA A 76 2.50 15.04 4.34
C ALA A 76 3.79 15.87 4.37
N GLU A 77 4.21 16.41 3.23
CA GLU A 77 5.37 17.28 3.10
C GLU A 77 5.20 18.59 3.89
N ALA A 78 4.04 19.24 3.75
CA ALA A 78 3.76 20.50 4.46
C ALA A 78 3.72 20.33 5.98
N ALA A 79 3.23 19.18 6.48
CA ALA A 79 3.24 18.86 7.90
C ALA A 79 4.58 18.32 8.40
N GLY A 80 5.52 17.99 7.51
CA GLY A 80 6.81 17.39 7.86
C GLY A 80 6.69 15.97 8.45
N VAL A 81 5.60 15.26 8.15
CA VAL A 81 5.35 13.92 8.70
C VAL A 81 5.93 12.83 7.80
N ALA A 82 6.48 11.77 8.41
CA ALA A 82 6.86 10.57 7.68
C ALA A 82 5.61 9.88 7.09
N SER A 83 5.76 9.33 5.88
CA SER A 83 4.72 8.53 5.24
C SER A 83 5.29 7.31 4.52
N VAL A 84 4.52 6.23 4.49
CA VAL A 84 4.82 5.02 3.71
C VAL A 84 3.55 4.46 3.11
N VAL A 85 3.61 4.08 1.83
CA VAL A 85 2.58 3.27 1.18
C VAL A 85 3.02 1.81 1.24
N PHE A 86 2.16 0.95 1.75
CA PHE A 86 2.47 -0.44 2.07
C PHE A 86 2.48 -1.32 0.82
N PHE A 87 3.51 -1.14 -0.02
CA PHE A 87 3.89 -2.08 -1.06
C PHE A 87 4.53 -3.31 -0.40
N THR A 88 3.73 -4.18 0.20
CA THR A 88 4.16 -5.30 1.06
C THR A 88 5.35 -6.10 0.51
N THR A 89 5.38 -6.36 -0.79
CA THR A 89 6.48 -7.11 -1.43
C THR A 89 7.83 -6.40 -1.38
N ARG A 90 7.85 -5.07 -1.29
CA ARG A 90 9.08 -4.26 -1.10
C ARG A 90 9.80 -4.60 0.20
N PHE A 91 9.05 -4.97 1.25
CA PHE A 91 9.55 -5.26 2.59
C PHE A 91 9.78 -6.76 2.84
N GLN A 92 9.78 -7.57 1.78
CA GLN A 92 10.21 -8.96 1.90
C GLN A 92 11.75 -9.02 1.86
N PRO A 93 12.39 -9.97 2.57
CA PRO A 93 13.83 -9.99 2.74
C PRO A 93 14.64 -9.93 1.43
N GLU A 94 14.22 -10.68 0.42
CA GLU A 94 14.93 -10.75 -0.87
C GLU A 94 14.80 -9.42 -1.67
N PRO A 95 13.59 -8.89 -1.95
CA PRO A 95 13.45 -7.57 -2.56
C PRO A 95 14.14 -6.44 -1.80
N GLU A 96 14.03 -6.43 -0.47
CA GLU A 96 14.65 -5.41 0.39
C GLU A 96 16.18 -5.42 0.29
N ALA A 97 16.79 -6.61 0.41
CA ALA A 97 18.23 -6.79 0.28
C ALA A 97 18.72 -6.34 -1.10
N TRP A 98 18.03 -6.77 -2.16
CA TRP A 98 18.37 -6.39 -3.53
C TRP A 98 18.28 -4.87 -3.74
N ILE A 99 17.20 -4.22 -3.31
CA ILE A 99 17.03 -2.76 -3.41
C ILE A 99 18.16 -2.04 -2.66
N THR A 100 18.49 -2.50 -1.46
CA THR A 100 19.55 -1.91 -0.62
C THR A 100 20.93 -2.02 -1.30
N GLU A 101 21.24 -3.16 -1.91
CA GLU A 101 22.47 -3.35 -2.68
C GLU A 101 22.52 -2.43 -3.91
N GLN A 102 21.43 -2.37 -4.69
CA GLN A 102 21.40 -1.55 -5.91
C GLN A 102 21.49 -0.05 -5.59
N ALA A 103 20.92 0.41 -4.47
CA ALA A 103 20.98 1.81 -4.02
C ALA A 103 22.40 2.29 -3.71
N ARG A 104 23.34 1.38 -3.41
CA ARG A 104 24.76 1.71 -3.18
C ARG A 104 25.59 1.74 -4.47
N THR A 105 25.02 1.30 -5.58
CA THR A 105 25.70 1.25 -6.88
C THR A 105 25.40 2.55 -7.65
N ALA A 106 26.44 3.17 -8.22
CA ALA A 106 26.31 4.33 -9.11
C ALA A 106 26.27 3.90 -10.59
N GLY A 107 25.86 4.81 -11.49
CA GLY A 107 25.86 4.57 -12.94
C GLY A 107 24.59 3.93 -13.50
N TRP A 108 23.49 3.96 -12.76
CA TRP A 108 22.18 3.55 -13.27
C TRP A 108 21.66 4.54 -14.30
N PHE A 109 21.35 4.04 -15.50
CA PHE A 109 20.65 4.80 -16.53
C PHE A 109 19.17 4.40 -16.64
N THR A 110 18.86 3.11 -16.47
CA THR A 110 17.50 2.56 -16.54
C THR A 110 17.37 1.29 -15.69
N GLY A 111 16.14 0.93 -15.32
CA GLY A 111 15.82 -0.28 -14.59
C GLY A 111 14.56 -0.95 -15.14
N ARG A 112 14.57 -2.29 -15.21
CA ARG A 112 13.40 -3.09 -15.60
C ARG A 112 13.17 -4.17 -14.57
N ALA A 113 11.95 -4.22 -14.04
CA ALA A 113 11.47 -5.35 -13.25
C ALA A 113 10.38 -6.06 -14.04
N GLN A 114 10.41 -7.40 -14.03
CA GLN A 114 9.33 -8.22 -14.58
C GLN A 114 8.79 -9.10 -13.46
N TRP A 115 7.53 -8.90 -13.11
CA TRP A 115 6.82 -9.76 -12.19
C TRP A 115 6.00 -10.76 -12.97
N LEU A 116 6.37 -12.04 -12.89
CA LEU A 116 5.59 -13.14 -13.42
C LEU A 116 4.81 -13.75 -12.26
N GLY A 117 3.49 -13.80 -12.37
CA GLY A 117 2.62 -14.37 -11.36
C GLY A 117 1.40 -15.06 -11.99
N ALA A 118 0.92 -16.12 -11.36
CA ALA A 118 -0.34 -16.75 -11.73
C ALA A 118 -1.50 -15.92 -11.12
N VAL A 119 -2.21 -15.17 -11.96
CA VAL A 119 -3.30 -14.26 -11.52
C VAL A 119 -4.60 -15.04 -11.21
N PHE A 120 -4.68 -16.30 -11.62
CA PHE A 120 -5.85 -17.15 -11.42
C PHE A 120 -5.47 -18.44 -10.69
N THR A 121 -5.73 -18.49 -9.40
CA THR A 121 -6.18 -19.73 -8.77
C THR A 121 -7.71 -19.74 -8.85
N ALA A 122 -8.32 -20.91 -8.96
CA ALA A 122 -9.75 -21.06 -9.27
C ALA A 122 -10.71 -20.37 -8.27
N GLU A 123 -10.21 -19.93 -7.12
CA GLU A 123 -11.00 -19.28 -6.07
C GLU A 123 -10.62 -17.80 -5.93
N GLY A 124 -11.38 -16.93 -6.59
CA GLY A 124 -11.29 -15.49 -6.41
C GLY A 124 -12.10 -15.02 -5.19
N SER A 125 -11.49 -14.20 -4.32
CA SER A 125 -12.19 -13.57 -3.18
C SER A 125 -13.34 -12.62 -3.64
N PRO A 126 -14.52 -12.65 -3.00
CA PRO A 126 -15.77 -12.06 -3.52
C PRO A 126 -15.96 -10.55 -3.24
N SER A 127 -14.92 -9.77 -2.94
CA SER A 127 -15.10 -8.39 -2.47
C SER A 127 -15.73 -7.46 -3.54
N PRO A 128 -16.75 -6.64 -3.20
CA PRO A 128 -17.46 -5.76 -4.14
C PRO A 128 -16.57 -4.77 -4.88
N THR A 129 -15.53 -4.25 -4.20
CA THR A 129 -14.57 -3.27 -4.73
C THR A 129 -13.79 -3.80 -5.94
N ARG A 130 -13.67 -5.13 -6.08
CA ARG A 130 -12.92 -5.78 -7.17
C ARG A 130 -13.67 -5.76 -8.51
N ARG A 131 -14.96 -5.38 -8.55
CA ARG A 131 -15.78 -5.37 -9.78
C ARG A 131 -15.59 -4.10 -10.63
N GLY A 132 -14.94 -3.05 -10.10
CA GLY A 132 -14.73 -1.78 -10.79
C GLY A 132 -13.49 -1.75 -11.71
N GLY A 133 -13.66 -2.09 -12.99
CA GLY A 133 -13.03 -1.38 -14.11
C GLY A 133 -11.56 -1.65 -14.52
N GLY A 134 -10.78 -2.47 -13.82
CA GLY A 134 -9.34 -2.63 -14.11
C GLY A 134 -8.92 -3.78 -15.04
N ARG A 135 -9.77 -4.30 -15.94
CA ARG A 135 -9.42 -5.47 -16.78
C ARG A 135 -8.77 -5.05 -18.12
N ARG A 136 -7.49 -5.39 -18.32
CA ARG A 136 -6.97 -5.74 -19.66
C ARG A 136 -6.68 -7.24 -19.67
N ALA A 137 -7.18 -7.93 -20.70
CA ALA A 137 -7.20 -9.39 -20.81
C ALA A 137 -5.81 -10.00 -21.10
N PRO A 138 -5.49 -11.22 -20.62
CA PRO A 138 -4.31 -11.94 -21.06
C PRO A 138 -4.62 -13.02 -22.11
N CYS A 139 -3.68 -13.13 -23.04
CA CYS A 139 -3.53 -14.16 -24.04
C CYS A 139 -3.23 -15.54 -23.41
N GLY A 140 -3.57 -16.60 -24.14
CA GLY A 140 -3.71 -17.97 -23.65
C GLY A 140 -2.43 -18.79 -23.46
N THR A 141 -2.62 -19.88 -22.69
CA THR A 141 -2.02 -21.24 -22.77
C THR A 141 -0.49 -21.37 -22.74
N SER A 142 0.17 -22.30 -22.05
CA SER A 142 -0.18 -23.56 -21.39
C SER A 142 1.03 -24.04 -20.59
N ASP A 143 0.77 -24.71 -19.47
CA ASP A 143 1.52 -25.82 -18.84
C ASP A 143 3.07 -25.77 -18.77
N ARG A 144 3.58 -25.45 -17.58
CA ARG A 144 4.63 -26.16 -16.83
C ARG A 144 5.00 -25.33 -15.60
N THR A 145 4.78 -25.90 -14.42
CA THR A 145 5.15 -25.32 -13.13
C THR A 145 6.66 -25.08 -13.07
N PRO A 146 7.10 -23.88 -12.64
CA PRO A 146 7.74 -23.80 -11.33
C PRO A 146 7.34 -22.54 -10.51
N CYS A 147 7.29 -22.71 -9.18
CA CYS A 147 7.42 -21.73 -8.09
C CYS A 147 6.93 -20.26 -8.31
N PRO A 148 5.93 -19.75 -7.56
CA PRO A 148 5.11 -18.61 -7.99
C PRO A 148 5.72 -17.21 -7.83
N PHE A 149 6.97 -17.03 -7.40
CA PHE A 149 7.54 -15.68 -7.17
C PHE A 149 9.02 -15.55 -7.56
N CYS A 150 9.43 -16.09 -8.70
CA CYS A 150 10.75 -15.76 -9.25
C CYS A 150 10.73 -14.34 -9.83
N CYS A 151 11.11 -13.35 -9.02
CA CYS A 151 11.36 -11.98 -9.48
C CYS A 151 12.75 -11.92 -10.11
N ARG A 152 12.86 -12.10 -11.43
CA ARG A 152 14.11 -11.81 -12.15
C ARG A 152 14.22 -10.31 -12.36
N CYS A 153 14.87 -9.62 -11.43
CA CYS A 153 15.37 -8.26 -11.66
C CYS A 153 16.72 -8.36 -12.37
N SER A 154 16.73 -8.17 -13.68
CA SER A 154 17.97 -8.00 -14.45
C SER A 154 18.16 -6.53 -14.79
N ALA A 155 19.28 -5.96 -14.34
CA ALA A 155 19.66 -4.59 -14.65
C ALA A 155 20.81 -4.59 -15.68
N ILE A 156 20.73 -3.71 -16.67
CA ILE A 156 21.76 -3.52 -17.70
C ILE A 156 22.54 -2.26 -17.32
N ARG A 157 23.85 -2.39 -17.10
CA ARG A 157 24.75 -1.23 -16.91
C ARG A 157 25.07 -0.61 -18.27
N ALA A 158 25.09 0.72 -18.35
CA ALA A 158 25.77 1.40 -19.43
C ALA A 158 27.29 1.31 -19.17
N GLY A 159 28.04 1.00 -20.22
CA GLY A 159 29.51 0.88 -20.18
C GLY A 159 30.21 2.20 -19.95
#